data_AF-A0A352KL15-F1
#
_entry.id   AF-A0A352KL15-F1
#
_cell.length_a   1.000
_cell.length_b   1.000
_cell.length_c   1.000
_cell.angle_alpha   90.00
_cell.angle_beta   90.00
_cell.angle_gamma   90.00
#
_symmetry.space_group_name_H-M   'P 1'
#
loop_
_entity.id
_entity.type
_entity.pdbx_description
1 polymer ?
#
loop_
_entity_poly.entity_id
_entity_poly.type
_entity_poly.pdbx_seq_one_letter_code
_entity_poly.pdbx_strand_id
1 'polypeptide(L)'
;MDEIVRQFFYYLYGIWRYRWWAIGFAWAICMVGWLYVYTLPNEYQSKAQVYVDTASILKPLLQGLTVSVNPDREIQLMTRTFLSRPNLEKVARMTDLDLQASNPRELENILDDLSSRIKLIGTGRQNLYTITYNDSEPEQAKRVVQALLNIFVENTLGKNREDTESAQRFLDKQIAEYEERLMQAEERLKEFKRRNLGLMPSDGQDYFARLQAAKGDLEVARLEWQQAVKKTRTLKEKLAGETPTFGFGNMTGNAPADARIQALQERLDSLLLQYTEHHPDVQAIRRTIADIQEQARMESELSGNLELGGADANPVYQQIKIALGQSEAEEAALRVRVQEFQKRVEKLEHMVFTVPEVEAELVSLNRDYEVTYKNYQALLARREQSNISQKVGENADDIRFRVVEPPRAPLEPTGPDRRLYVVIVALAGLGSGLGLAVFLSQIWATYYDRRTLFEETEIPVLGTVSRVLNEGQIRRERVELYIYYGAAGTLLASFLVAYYLAGWVSL
;
A
#
# COMPACT_ATOMS: atom_id res chain seq x y z
N MET A 1 70.94 -13.40 -15.70
CA MET A 1 70.98 -11.91 -15.80
C MET A 1 71.78 -11.48 -17.02
N ASP A 2 73.00 -11.98 -17.20
CA ASP A 2 73.86 -11.63 -18.35
C ASP A 2 73.26 -11.95 -19.73
N GLU A 3 72.50 -13.05 -19.82
CA GLU A 3 71.89 -13.49 -21.09
C GLU A 3 70.77 -12.54 -21.56
N ILE A 4 69.94 -12.04 -20.63
CA ILE A 4 68.86 -11.08 -20.92
C ILE A 4 69.45 -9.73 -21.33
N VAL A 5 70.50 -9.28 -20.64
CA VAL A 5 71.20 -8.03 -20.95
C VAL A 5 71.83 -8.12 -22.35
N ARG A 6 72.43 -9.27 -22.70
CA ARG A 6 73.03 -9.50 -24.02
C ARG A 6 72.00 -9.52 -25.14
N GLN A 7 70.85 -10.17 -24.92
CA GLN A 7 69.76 -10.20 -25.90
C GLN A 7 69.18 -8.79 -26.12
N PHE A 8 69.07 -7.99 -25.05
CA PHE A 8 68.66 -6.58 -25.15
C PHE A 8 69.63 -5.74 -26.00
N PHE A 9 70.93 -5.85 -25.77
CA PHE A 9 71.93 -5.15 -26.58
C PHE A 9 71.92 -5.64 -28.04
N TYR A 10 71.71 -6.93 -28.29
CA TYR A 10 71.58 -7.47 -29.64
C TYR A 10 70.43 -6.80 -30.42
N TYR A 11 69.24 -6.71 -29.82
CA TYR A 11 68.12 -5.99 -30.44
C TYR A 11 68.41 -4.49 -30.61
N LEU A 12 69.07 -3.85 -29.65
CA LEU A 12 69.42 -2.43 -29.73
C LEU A 12 70.37 -2.14 -30.91
N TYR A 13 71.39 -2.98 -31.12
CA TYR A 13 72.28 -2.89 -32.28
C TYR A 13 71.56 -3.18 -33.60
N GLY A 14 70.64 -4.15 -33.61
CA GLY A 14 69.75 -4.42 -34.74
C GLY A 14 68.91 -3.21 -35.14
N ILE A 15 68.25 -2.57 -34.17
CA ILE A 15 67.47 -1.34 -34.36
C ILE A 15 68.37 -0.21 -34.86
N TRP A 16 69.57 -0.06 -34.29
CA TRP A 16 70.50 1.00 -34.68
C TRP A 16 70.97 0.87 -36.14
N ARG A 17 71.09 -0.36 -36.66
CA ARG A 17 71.41 -0.60 -38.07
C ARG A 17 70.28 -0.15 -38.99
N TYR A 18 69.03 -0.43 -38.64
CA TYR A 18 67.85 -0.07 -39.44
C TYR A 18 67.23 1.29 -39.03
N ARG A 19 67.98 2.14 -38.32
CA ARG A 19 67.51 3.45 -37.82
C ARG A 19 66.91 4.37 -38.90
N TRP A 20 67.39 4.27 -40.15
CA TRP A 20 66.87 5.04 -41.29
C TRP A 20 65.48 4.57 -41.72
N TRP A 21 65.23 3.26 -41.68
CA TRP A 21 63.91 2.69 -41.93
C TRP A 21 62.95 3.02 -40.78
N ALA A 22 63.43 2.96 -39.54
CA ALA A 22 62.67 3.33 -38.35
C ALA A 22 62.16 4.78 -38.42
N ILE A 23 63.06 5.72 -38.71
CA ILE A 23 62.74 7.15 -38.73
C ILE A 23 61.90 7.54 -39.96
N GLY A 24 62.19 6.95 -41.14
CA GLY A 24 61.40 7.19 -42.34
C GLY A 24 59.96 6.70 -42.20
N PHE A 25 59.77 5.52 -41.60
CA PHE A 25 58.45 4.96 -41.36
C PHE A 25 57.68 5.73 -40.27
N ALA A 26 58.37 6.14 -39.20
CA ALA A 26 57.78 7.01 -38.18
C ALA A 26 57.32 8.35 -38.77
N TRP A 27 58.10 8.96 -39.65
CA TRP A 27 57.73 10.18 -40.37
C TRP A 27 56.51 9.97 -41.27
N ALA A 28 56.46 8.87 -42.03
CA ALA A 28 55.34 8.56 -42.91
C ALA A 28 54.02 8.45 -42.11
N ILE A 29 54.04 7.73 -40.98
CA ILE A 29 52.86 7.55 -40.13
C ILE A 29 52.46 8.85 -39.44
N CYS A 30 53.43 9.63 -38.93
CA CYS A 30 53.12 10.91 -38.30
C CYS A 30 52.52 11.90 -39.30
N MET A 31 53.07 11.98 -40.53
CA MET A 31 52.59 12.90 -41.56
C MET A 31 51.18 12.54 -42.03
N VAL A 32 50.92 11.25 -42.33
CA VAL A 32 49.59 10.77 -42.72
C VAL A 32 48.59 10.90 -41.56
N GLY A 33 49.00 10.54 -40.35
CA GLY A 33 48.14 10.57 -39.18
C GLY A 33 47.78 11.99 -38.77
N TRP A 34 48.72 12.94 -38.76
CA TRP A 34 48.40 14.34 -38.47
C TRP A 34 47.48 14.95 -39.54
N LEU A 35 47.73 14.66 -40.82
CA LEU A 35 46.86 15.10 -41.90
C LEU A 35 45.42 14.58 -41.70
N TYR A 36 45.26 13.32 -41.31
CA TYR A 36 43.96 12.74 -40.98
C TYR A 36 43.29 13.44 -39.79
N VAL A 37 44.03 13.75 -38.72
CA VAL A 37 43.49 14.47 -37.55
C VAL A 37 42.94 15.86 -37.94
N TYR A 38 43.56 16.54 -38.91
CA TYR A 38 43.04 17.83 -39.40
C TYR A 38 41.75 17.71 -40.22
N THR A 39 41.51 16.55 -40.84
CA THR A 39 40.28 16.30 -41.61
C THR A 39 39.07 15.88 -40.76
N LEU A 40 39.25 15.65 -39.46
CA LEU A 40 38.15 15.30 -38.57
C LEU A 40 37.14 16.46 -38.47
N PRO A 41 35.83 16.19 -38.60
CA PRO A 41 34.79 17.22 -38.49
C PRO A 41 34.73 17.76 -37.06
N ASN A 42 34.35 19.04 -36.94
CA ASN A 42 34.10 19.67 -35.64
C ASN A 42 32.75 19.22 -35.10
N GLU A 43 32.70 18.85 -33.82
CA GLU A 43 31.46 18.57 -33.11
C GLU A 43 31.16 19.64 -32.07
N TYR A 44 29.96 20.18 -32.12
CA TYR A 44 29.41 21.19 -31.24
C TYR A 44 28.39 20.56 -30.30
N GLN A 45 28.65 20.67 -29.00
CA GLN A 45 27.76 20.15 -27.97
C GLN A 45 26.87 21.24 -27.40
N SER A 46 25.56 21.02 -27.47
CA SER A 46 24.57 21.78 -26.73
C SER A 46 24.17 21.02 -25.48
N LYS A 47 24.00 21.73 -24.36
CA LYS A 47 23.53 21.17 -23.09
C LYS A 47 22.36 21.99 -22.54
N ALA A 48 21.40 21.33 -21.91
CA ALA A 48 20.36 21.97 -21.12
C ALA A 48 20.22 21.28 -19.76
N GLN A 49 19.96 22.06 -18.72
CA GLN A 49 19.76 21.55 -17.37
C GLN A 49 18.35 21.87 -16.88
N VAL A 50 17.66 20.82 -16.44
CA VAL A 50 16.27 20.90 -15.97
C VAL A 50 16.18 20.36 -14.56
N TYR A 51 15.58 21.15 -13.67
CA TYR A 51 15.13 20.67 -12.38
C TYR A 51 13.71 20.12 -12.51
N VAL A 52 13.51 18.87 -12.08
CA VAL A 52 12.21 18.20 -12.09
C VAL A 52 11.78 17.97 -10.66
N ASP A 53 10.73 18.67 -10.22
CA ASP A 53 10.15 18.33 -8.93
C ASP A 53 9.33 17.04 -9.06
N THR A 54 9.96 15.91 -8.73
CA THR A 54 9.34 14.59 -8.71
C THR A 54 8.46 14.37 -7.47
N ALA A 55 8.22 15.40 -6.64
CA ALA A 55 7.20 15.34 -5.60
C ALA A 55 5.80 15.35 -6.25
N SER A 56 5.42 14.20 -6.82
CA SER A 56 4.06 13.97 -7.30
C SER A 56 3.11 14.27 -6.14
N ILE A 57 2.17 15.18 -6.38
CA ILE A 57 1.08 15.53 -5.45
C ILE A 57 0.31 14.27 -5.02
N LEU A 58 0.37 13.21 -5.83
CA LEU A 58 -0.26 11.91 -5.62
C LEU A 58 0.48 11.03 -4.61
N LYS A 59 1.77 11.27 -4.35
CA LYS A 59 2.60 10.43 -3.46
C LYS A 59 2.05 10.36 -2.03
N PRO A 60 1.67 11.47 -1.36
CA PRO A 60 1.01 11.40 -0.06
C PRO A 60 -0.44 10.87 -0.14
N LEU A 61 -1.13 11.04 -1.27
CA LEU A 61 -2.53 10.61 -1.45
C LEU A 61 -2.67 9.10 -1.64
N LEU A 62 -1.68 8.47 -2.29
CA LEU A 62 -1.62 7.03 -2.55
C LEU A 62 -0.75 6.27 -1.53
N GLN A 63 -0.12 6.99 -0.59
CA GLN A 63 0.70 6.40 0.46
C GLN A 63 -0.14 5.44 1.32
N GLY A 64 0.19 4.14 1.25
CA GLY A 64 -0.52 3.08 1.98
C GLY A 64 -1.67 2.40 1.21
N LEU A 65 -1.97 2.81 -0.03
CA LEU A 65 -2.95 2.14 -0.90
C LEU A 65 -2.29 1.26 -1.98
N THR A 66 -1.05 1.54 -2.35
CA THR A 66 -0.31 0.78 -3.35
C THR A 66 1.13 0.50 -2.91
N VAL A 67 1.69 -0.58 -3.46
CA VAL A 67 3.11 -0.96 -3.27
C VAL A 67 3.98 0.19 -3.77
N SER A 68 4.83 0.72 -2.90
CA SER A 68 5.72 1.84 -3.21
C SER A 68 6.55 1.54 -4.45
N VAL A 69 6.30 2.27 -5.54
CA VAL A 69 7.16 2.22 -6.73
C VAL A 69 8.50 2.84 -6.34
N ASN A 70 9.57 2.07 -6.49
CA ASN A 70 10.92 2.50 -6.16
C ASN A 70 11.30 3.68 -7.10
N PRO A 71 11.67 4.87 -6.57
CA PRO A 71 12.00 6.05 -7.37
C PRO A 71 13.11 5.78 -8.40
N ASP A 72 14.04 4.86 -8.11
CA ASP A 72 15.12 4.52 -9.03
C ASP A 72 14.61 3.82 -10.31
N ARG A 73 13.53 3.03 -10.21
CA ARG A 73 12.90 2.41 -11.38
C ARG A 73 12.16 3.43 -12.23
N GLU A 74 11.53 4.41 -11.59
CA GLU A 74 10.82 5.50 -12.28
C GLU A 74 11.79 6.34 -13.13
N ILE A 75 12.99 6.62 -12.61
CA ILE A 75 14.05 7.33 -13.35
C ILE A 75 14.51 6.55 -14.59
N GLN A 76 14.72 5.23 -14.47
CA GLN A 76 15.12 4.41 -15.62
C GLN A 76 14.01 4.32 -16.68
N LEU A 77 12.75 4.27 -16.25
CA LEU A 77 11.61 4.28 -17.16
C LEU A 77 11.47 5.64 -17.85
N MET A 78 11.63 6.76 -17.13
CA MET A 78 11.63 8.11 -17.70
C MET A 78 12.68 8.25 -18.80
N THR A 79 13.93 7.83 -18.56
CA THR A 79 15.01 7.90 -19.57
C THR A 79 14.69 7.07 -20.82
N ARG A 80 14.13 5.86 -20.66
CA ARG A 80 13.76 4.99 -21.79
C ARG A 80 12.55 5.52 -22.56
N THR A 81 11.55 6.08 -21.87
CA THR A 81 10.39 6.69 -22.51
C THR A 81 10.78 8.00 -23.22
N PHE A 82 11.74 8.75 -22.68
CA PHE A 82 12.21 9.99 -23.26
C PHE A 82 12.86 9.80 -24.63
N LEU A 83 13.74 8.81 -24.78
CA LEU A 83 14.38 8.44 -26.06
C LEU A 83 13.53 7.49 -26.92
N SER A 84 12.22 7.44 -26.70
CA SER A 84 11.34 6.60 -27.51
C SER A 84 11.16 7.15 -28.93
N ARG A 85 10.94 6.26 -29.89
CA ARG A 85 10.72 6.59 -31.31
C ARG A 85 9.70 7.72 -31.53
N PRO A 86 8.51 7.73 -30.90
CA PRO A 86 7.54 8.81 -31.12
C PRO A 86 8.03 10.18 -30.67
N ASN A 87 8.86 10.24 -29.61
CA ASN A 87 9.44 11.51 -29.15
C ASN A 87 10.56 11.96 -30.07
N LEU A 88 11.44 11.05 -30.51
CA LEU A 88 12.50 11.38 -31.47
C LEU A 88 11.94 11.86 -32.82
N GLU A 89 10.84 11.28 -33.28
CA GLU A 89 10.16 11.72 -34.50
C GLU A 89 9.55 13.12 -34.35
N LYS A 90 9.00 13.45 -33.17
CA LYS A 90 8.56 14.83 -32.86
C LYS A 90 9.74 15.80 -32.85
N VAL A 91 10.87 15.41 -32.27
CA VAL A 91 12.10 16.23 -32.28
C VAL A 91 12.59 16.47 -33.70
N ALA A 92 12.66 15.41 -34.52
CA ALA A 92 13.09 15.51 -35.91
C ALA A 92 12.19 16.47 -36.70
N ARG A 93 10.87 16.41 -36.50
CA ARG A 93 9.90 17.35 -37.10
C ARG A 93 10.04 18.78 -36.59
N MET A 94 10.29 18.99 -35.30
CA MET A 94 10.47 20.34 -34.71
C MET A 94 11.79 21.01 -35.12
N THR A 95 12.74 20.23 -35.63
CA THR A 95 14.08 20.70 -36.02
C THR A 95 14.34 20.63 -37.52
N ASP A 96 13.31 20.30 -38.30
CA ASP A 96 13.36 20.15 -39.76
C ASP A 96 14.37 19.08 -40.25
N LEU A 97 14.78 18.15 -39.37
CA LEU A 97 15.67 17.02 -39.71
C LEU A 97 14.94 15.95 -40.51
N ASP A 98 13.61 15.86 -40.35
CA ASP A 98 12.76 14.96 -41.15
C ASP A 98 12.76 15.34 -42.63
N LEU A 99 12.87 16.64 -42.95
CA LEU A 99 12.97 17.15 -44.33
C LEU A 99 14.23 16.68 -45.06
N GLN A 100 15.24 16.21 -44.33
CA GLN A 100 16.47 15.64 -44.92
C GLN A 100 16.26 14.20 -45.41
N ALA A 101 15.23 13.51 -44.92
CA ALA A 101 14.90 12.16 -45.34
C ALA A 101 13.95 12.16 -46.54
N SER A 102 14.37 11.53 -47.64
CA SER A 102 13.52 11.32 -48.81
C SER A 102 12.68 10.05 -48.71
N ASN A 103 13.09 9.09 -47.86
CA ASN A 103 12.47 7.79 -47.70
C ASN A 103 12.29 7.39 -46.21
N PRO A 104 11.33 6.51 -45.87
CA PRO A 104 11.13 6.03 -44.50
C PRO A 104 12.38 5.38 -43.87
N ARG A 105 13.23 4.74 -44.68
CA ARG A 105 14.50 4.14 -44.22
C ARG A 105 15.55 5.20 -43.85
N GLU A 106 15.58 6.31 -44.59
CA GLU A 106 16.50 7.42 -44.28
C GLU A 106 16.06 8.12 -42.99
N LEU A 107 14.75 8.30 -42.79
CA LEU A 107 14.22 8.81 -41.53
C LEU A 107 14.60 7.90 -40.35
N GLU A 108 14.51 6.57 -40.52
CA GLU A 108 14.91 5.62 -39.48
C GLU A 108 16.39 5.75 -39.10
N ASN A 109 17.27 5.91 -40.09
CA ASN A 109 18.70 6.17 -39.82
C ASN A 109 18.93 7.48 -39.06
N ILE A 110 18.18 8.55 -39.39
CA ILE A 110 18.27 9.83 -38.67
C ILE A 110 17.79 9.69 -37.22
N LEU A 111 16.71 8.94 -36.99
CA LEU A 111 16.20 8.70 -35.64
C LEU A 111 17.18 7.86 -34.81
N ASP A 112 17.81 6.85 -35.41
CA ASP A 112 18.85 6.04 -34.76
C ASP A 112 20.10 6.89 -34.44
N ASP A 113 20.51 7.77 -35.36
CA ASP A 113 21.61 8.72 -35.13
C ASP A 113 21.29 9.68 -33.97
N LEU A 114 20.10 10.28 -33.97
CA LEU A 114 19.61 11.12 -32.86
C LEU A 114 19.65 10.36 -31.53
N SER A 115 19.09 9.15 -31.48
CA SER A 115 19.08 8.30 -30.28
C SER A 115 20.48 8.03 -29.74
N SER A 116 21.45 7.78 -30.63
CA SER A 116 22.84 7.47 -30.26
C SER A 116 23.62 8.69 -29.75
N ARG A 117 23.33 9.89 -30.28
CA ARG A 117 24.03 11.14 -29.95
C ARG A 117 23.42 11.87 -28.76
N ILE A 118 22.13 11.68 -28.48
CA ILE A 118 21.48 12.27 -27.32
C ILE A 118 21.93 11.51 -26.06
N LYS A 119 22.48 12.23 -25.09
CA LYS A 119 22.84 11.70 -23.79
C LYS A 119 22.01 12.39 -22.71
N LEU A 120 21.33 11.59 -21.89
CA LEU A 120 20.61 12.06 -20.71
C LEU A 120 21.36 11.61 -19.46
N ILE A 121 21.81 12.57 -18.65
CA ILE A 121 22.50 12.31 -17.38
C ILE A 121 21.60 12.81 -16.25
N GLY A 122 21.01 11.87 -15.50
CA GLY A 122 20.23 12.17 -14.30
C GLY A 122 21.11 12.14 -13.06
N THR A 123 21.21 13.25 -12.33
CA THR A 123 21.87 13.28 -11.02
C THR A 123 20.82 13.00 -9.95
N GLY A 124 20.62 11.71 -9.63
CA GLY A 124 19.51 11.23 -8.78
C GLY A 124 19.40 11.80 -7.35
N ARG A 125 20.38 12.58 -6.88
CA ARG A 125 20.33 13.24 -5.56
C ARG A 125 19.74 14.65 -5.57
N GLN A 126 19.68 15.30 -6.74
CA GLN A 126 19.33 16.71 -6.84
C GLN A 126 18.17 16.97 -7.80
N ASN A 127 17.52 15.92 -8.33
CA ASN A 127 16.44 16.03 -9.32
C ASN A 127 16.84 16.90 -10.54
N LEU A 128 18.14 16.90 -10.87
CA LEU A 128 18.71 17.65 -11.98
C LEU A 128 19.00 16.70 -13.13
N TYR A 129 18.45 17.04 -14.29
CA TYR A 129 18.61 16.30 -15.53
C TYR A 129 19.38 17.15 -16.52
N THR A 130 20.50 16.62 -16.99
CA THR A 130 21.29 17.26 -18.05
C THR A 130 21.02 16.52 -19.36
N ILE A 131 20.49 17.23 -20.35
CA ILE A 131 20.31 16.77 -21.72
C ILE A 131 21.46 17.31 -22.53
N THR A 132 22.14 16.43 -23.25
CA THR A 132 23.30 16.78 -24.07
C THR A 132 23.15 16.19 -25.47
N TYR A 133 23.48 16.97 -26.49
CA TYR A 133 23.47 16.52 -27.89
C TYR A 133 24.62 17.16 -28.66
N ASN A 134 25.27 16.35 -29.50
CA ASN A 134 26.41 16.77 -30.31
C ASN A 134 26.01 16.78 -31.79
N ASP A 135 26.29 17.89 -32.48
CA ASP A 135 26.07 18.01 -33.92
C ASP A 135 27.22 18.76 -34.62
N SER A 136 27.31 18.66 -35.95
CA SER A 136 28.27 19.42 -36.74
C SER A 136 27.89 20.90 -36.88
N GLU A 137 26.60 21.22 -36.72
CA GLU A 137 26.09 22.60 -36.76
C GLU A 137 25.64 23.07 -35.35
N PRO A 138 26.20 24.17 -34.82
CA PRO A 138 25.93 24.62 -33.45
C PRO A 138 24.47 25.05 -33.22
N GLU A 139 23.82 25.61 -34.25
CA GLU A 139 22.40 25.97 -34.18
C GLU A 139 21.49 24.75 -34.20
N GLN A 140 21.84 23.70 -34.95
CA GLN A 140 21.07 22.44 -34.92
C GLN A 140 21.21 21.75 -33.57
N ALA A 141 22.42 21.73 -33.00
CA ALA A 141 22.64 21.19 -31.67
C ALA A 141 21.74 21.88 -30.62
N LYS A 142 21.63 23.21 -30.69
CA LYS A 142 20.73 24.00 -29.84
C LYS A 142 19.26 23.67 -30.08
N ARG A 143 18.79 23.62 -31.34
CA ARG A 143 17.38 23.36 -31.67
C ARG A 143 16.93 21.98 -31.20
N VAL A 144 17.76 20.95 -31.40
CA VAL A 144 17.47 19.57 -30.95
C VAL A 144 17.30 19.52 -29.44
N VAL A 145 18.24 20.10 -28.68
CA VAL A 145 18.13 20.14 -27.20
C VAL A 145 16.91 20.95 -26.75
N GLN A 146 16.60 22.06 -27.42
CA GLN A 146 15.41 22.87 -27.11
C GLN A 146 14.10 22.11 -27.39
N ALA A 147 14.01 21.42 -28.52
CA ALA A 147 12.84 20.60 -28.87
C ALA A 147 12.66 19.45 -27.87
N LEU A 148 13.75 18.76 -27.53
CA LEU A 148 13.78 17.72 -26.49
C LEU A 148 13.32 18.26 -25.13
N LEU A 149 13.80 19.44 -24.74
CA LEU A 149 13.39 20.10 -23.51
C LEU A 149 11.89 20.41 -23.51
N ASN A 150 11.37 20.96 -24.60
CA ASN A 150 9.95 21.29 -24.73
C ASN A 150 9.08 20.03 -24.63
N ILE A 151 9.44 18.97 -25.36
CA ILE A 151 8.74 17.68 -25.32
C ILE A 151 8.81 17.06 -23.93
N PHE A 152 9.95 17.19 -23.23
CA PHE A 152 10.10 16.70 -21.86
C PHE A 152 9.13 17.39 -20.90
N VAL A 153 9.05 18.72 -20.98
CA VAL A 153 8.15 19.54 -20.16
C VAL A 153 6.69 19.22 -20.50
N GLU A 154 6.33 19.18 -21.79
CA GLU A 154 4.97 18.89 -22.25
C GLU A 154 4.50 17.47 -21.85
N ASN A 155 5.31 16.44 -22.09
CA ASN A 155 4.95 15.06 -21.76
C ASN A 155 4.81 14.86 -20.25
N THR A 156 5.66 15.51 -19.44
CA THR A 156 5.61 15.38 -17.98
C THR A 156 4.41 16.13 -17.40
N LEU A 157 4.09 17.33 -17.90
CA LEU A 157 2.87 18.06 -17.53
C LEU A 157 1.60 17.29 -17.90
N GLY A 158 1.53 16.75 -19.12
CA GLY A 158 0.39 15.95 -19.59
C GLY A 158 0.19 14.69 -18.75
N LYS A 159 1.27 13.94 -18.49
CA LYS A 159 1.20 12.70 -17.71
C LYS A 159 0.80 12.94 -16.25
N ASN A 160 1.32 13.98 -15.60
CA ASN A 160 0.92 14.33 -14.23
C ASN A 160 -0.58 14.67 -14.13
N ARG A 161 -1.14 15.34 -15.15
CA ARG A 161 -2.58 15.65 -15.20
C ARG A 161 -3.42 14.38 -15.38
N GLU A 162 -3.02 13.50 -16.29
CA GLU A 162 -3.69 12.20 -16.50
C GLU A 162 -3.63 11.32 -15.24
N ASP A 163 -2.47 11.22 -14.60
CA ASP A 163 -2.29 10.44 -13.37
C ASP A 163 -3.17 11.00 -12.25
N THR A 164 -3.29 12.33 -12.13
CA THR A 164 -4.15 12.99 -11.14
C THR A 164 -5.63 12.72 -11.39
N GLU A 165 -6.06 12.83 -12.65
CA GLU A 165 -7.44 12.53 -13.03
C GLU A 165 -7.78 11.04 -12.81
N SER A 166 -6.85 10.14 -13.11
CA SER A 166 -7.01 8.70 -12.86
C SER A 166 -7.17 8.39 -11.37
N ALA A 167 -6.37 9.04 -10.52
CA ALA A 167 -6.43 8.90 -9.07
C ALA A 167 -7.75 9.47 -8.50
N GLN A 168 -8.24 10.59 -9.03
CA GLN A 168 -9.55 11.14 -8.66
C GLN A 168 -10.70 10.21 -9.04
N ARG A 169 -10.71 9.70 -10.27
CA ARG A 169 -11.72 8.72 -10.70
C ARG A 169 -11.69 7.46 -9.83
N PHE A 170 -10.49 7.02 -9.43
CA PHE A 170 -10.34 5.90 -8.50
C PHE A 170 -10.91 6.23 -7.11
N LEU A 171 -10.58 7.40 -6.54
CA LEU A 171 -11.13 7.85 -5.26
C LEU A 171 -12.65 7.99 -5.31
N ASP A 172 -13.22 8.60 -6.35
CA ASP A 172 -14.65 8.77 -6.52
C ASP A 172 -15.37 7.41 -6.59
N LYS A 173 -14.79 6.44 -7.33
CA LYS A 173 -15.32 5.07 -7.38
C LYS A 173 -15.28 4.39 -6.01
N GLN A 174 -14.18 4.53 -5.27
CA GLN A 174 -14.07 3.98 -3.92
C GLN A 174 -15.05 4.65 -2.95
N ILE A 175 -15.24 5.97 -3.03
CA ILE A 175 -16.21 6.70 -2.21
C ILE A 175 -17.62 6.18 -2.45
N ALA A 176 -18.04 6.03 -3.71
CA ALA A 176 -19.36 5.50 -4.06
C ALA A 176 -19.56 4.07 -3.55
N GLU A 177 -18.54 3.22 -3.65
CA GLU A 177 -18.58 1.85 -3.12
C GLU A 177 -18.72 1.83 -1.59
N TYR A 178 -17.97 2.68 -0.88
CA TYR A 178 -18.07 2.78 0.59
C TYR A 178 -19.38 3.45 1.04
N GLU A 179 -19.93 4.37 0.27
CA GLU A 179 -21.25 4.97 0.50
C GLU A 179 -22.35 3.92 0.44
N GLU A 180 -22.32 3.05 -0.58
CA GLU A 180 -23.28 1.93 -0.68
C GLU A 180 -23.13 0.96 0.49
N ARG A 181 -21.90 0.59 0.84
CA ARG A 181 -21.62 -0.27 2.00
C ARG A 181 -22.10 0.36 3.31
N LEU A 182 -21.94 1.67 3.47
CA LEU A 182 -22.40 2.42 4.63
C LEU A 182 -23.92 2.38 4.73
N MET A 183 -24.64 2.68 3.64
CA MET A 183 -26.10 2.58 3.59
C MET A 183 -26.59 1.17 3.94
N GLN A 184 -25.94 0.13 3.41
CA GLN A 184 -26.28 -1.25 3.75
C GLN A 184 -26.03 -1.57 5.23
N ALA A 185 -24.93 -1.08 5.81
CA ALA A 185 -24.64 -1.26 7.23
C ALA A 185 -25.64 -0.52 8.12
N GLU A 186 -26.01 0.70 7.75
CA GLU A 186 -27.05 1.49 8.42
C GLU A 186 -28.42 0.81 8.36
N GLU A 187 -28.82 0.29 7.21
CA GLU A 187 -30.09 -0.42 7.08
C GLU A 187 -30.07 -1.73 7.90
N ARG A 188 -28.98 -2.51 7.87
CA ARG A 188 -28.83 -3.70 8.75
C ARG A 188 -28.96 -3.34 10.23
N LEU A 189 -28.29 -2.28 10.68
CA LEU A 189 -28.35 -1.83 12.06
C LEU A 189 -29.77 -1.35 12.44
N LYS A 190 -30.43 -0.62 11.54
CA LYS A 190 -31.80 -0.14 11.71
C LYS A 190 -32.80 -1.28 11.75
N GLU A 191 -32.69 -2.26 10.85
CA GLU A 191 -33.53 -3.45 10.86
C GLU A 191 -33.32 -4.28 12.13
N PHE A 192 -32.06 -4.45 12.55
CA PHE A 192 -31.73 -5.16 13.78
C PHE A 192 -32.34 -4.48 15.00
N LYS A 193 -32.21 -3.14 15.11
CA LYS A 193 -32.86 -2.35 16.16
C LYS A 193 -34.38 -2.49 16.10
N ARG A 194 -34.99 -2.45 14.91
CA ARG A 194 -36.44 -2.61 14.75
C ARG A 194 -36.93 -4.01 15.18
N ARG A 195 -36.21 -5.07 14.84
CA ARG A 195 -36.58 -6.47 15.17
C ARG A 195 -36.40 -6.77 16.66
N ASN A 196 -35.41 -6.18 17.31
CA ASN A 196 -35.07 -6.41 18.71
C ASN A 196 -35.57 -5.30 19.67
N LEU A 197 -36.64 -4.59 19.28
CA LEU A 197 -37.29 -3.61 20.16
C LEU A 197 -37.72 -4.26 21.49
N GLY A 198 -37.24 -3.71 22.61
CA GLY A 198 -37.51 -4.21 23.96
C GLY A 198 -36.53 -5.27 24.49
N LEU A 199 -35.61 -5.78 23.64
CA LEU A 199 -34.47 -6.64 24.04
C LEU A 199 -33.14 -5.88 23.99
N MET A 200 -33.16 -4.60 23.61
CA MET A 200 -31.96 -3.78 23.60
C MET A 200 -31.42 -3.61 25.03
N PRO A 201 -30.10 -3.54 25.21
CA PRO A 201 -29.47 -3.12 26.46
C PRO A 201 -29.80 -1.65 26.73
N SER A 202 -31.03 -1.34 27.14
CA SER A 202 -31.44 -0.01 27.59
C SER A 202 -31.41 -0.02 29.10
N ASP A 203 -30.51 0.79 29.64
CA ASP A 203 -30.13 0.90 31.05
C ASP A 203 -29.47 -0.38 31.57
N GLY A 204 -28.23 -0.25 32.07
CA GLY A 204 -27.37 -1.32 32.60
C GLY A 204 -27.92 -2.02 33.85
N GLN A 205 -29.19 -2.40 33.84
CA GLN A 205 -29.83 -3.22 34.85
C GLN A 205 -29.53 -4.67 34.52
N ASP A 206 -28.79 -5.29 35.42
CA ASP A 206 -28.40 -6.68 35.34
C ASP A 206 -29.65 -7.59 35.35
N TYR A 207 -30.01 -8.13 34.18
CA TYR A 207 -31.12 -9.07 34.02
C TYR A 207 -30.94 -10.29 34.93
N PHE A 208 -29.69 -10.67 35.21
CA PHE A 208 -29.37 -11.74 36.14
C PHE A 208 -29.75 -11.38 37.58
N ALA A 209 -29.47 -10.16 38.03
CA ALA A 209 -29.87 -9.69 39.36
C ALA A 209 -31.40 -9.66 39.52
N ARG A 210 -32.13 -9.21 38.49
CA ARG A 210 -33.60 -9.24 38.48
C ARG A 210 -34.15 -10.67 38.49
N LEU A 211 -33.50 -11.58 37.78
CA LEU A 211 -33.85 -13.00 37.79
C LEU A 211 -33.66 -13.61 39.19
N GLN A 212 -32.53 -13.33 39.86
CA GLN A 212 -32.28 -13.82 41.21
C GLN A 212 -33.33 -13.30 42.20
N ALA A 213 -33.70 -12.02 42.11
CA ALA A 213 -34.77 -11.46 42.92
C ALA A 213 -36.12 -12.15 42.66
N ALA A 214 -36.49 -12.35 41.39
CA ALA A 214 -37.74 -13.03 41.03
C ALA A 214 -37.77 -14.51 41.45
N LYS A 215 -36.62 -15.22 41.42
CA LYS A 215 -36.50 -16.58 41.93
C LYS A 215 -36.69 -16.62 43.45
N GLY A 216 -36.15 -15.65 44.18
CA GLY A 216 -36.39 -15.48 45.62
C GLY A 216 -37.88 -15.26 45.92
N ASP A 217 -38.54 -14.35 45.21
CA ASP A 217 -39.98 -14.08 45.37
C ASP A 217 -40.83 -15.33 45.11
N LEU A 218 -40.48 -16.10 44.07
CA LEU A 218 -41.14 -17.36 43.75
C LEU A 218 -40.96 -18.40 44.87
N GLU A 219 -39.76 -18.53 45.42
CA GLU A 219 -39.47 -19.47 46.49
C GLU A 219 -40.26 -19.14 47.76
N VAL A 220 -40.31 -17.85 48.13
CA VAL A 220 -41.14 -17.35 49.23
C VAL A 220 -42.62 -17.68 49.00
N ALA A 221 -43.17 -17.34 47.83
CA ALA A 221 -44.57 -17.62 47.50
C ALA A 221 -44.89 -19.13 47.49
N ARG A 222 -43.94 -19.97 47.07
CA ARG A 222 -44.08 -21.43 47.04
C ARG A 222 -44.10 -22.01 48.46
N LEU A 223 -43.27 -21.48 49.37
CA LEU A 223 -43.28 -21.85 50.78
C LEU A 223 -44.61 -21.46 51.45
N GLU A 224 -45.10 -20.23 51.20
CA GLU A 224 -46.41 -19.76 51.69
C GLU A 224 -47.54 -20.67 51.20
N TRP A 225 -47.55 -21.00 49.90
CA TRP A 225 -48.56 -21.90 49.33
C TRP A 225 -48.49 -23.31 49.95
N GLN A 226 -47.29 -23.88 50.14
CA GLN A 226 -47.15 -25.18 50.80
C GLN A 226 -47.64 -25.18 52.26
N GLN A 227 -47.43 -24.08 52.98
CA GLN A 227 -47.97 -23.91 54.33
C GLN A 227 -49.51 -23.87 54.31
N ALA A 228 -50.10 -23.12 53.39
CA ALA A 228 -51.55 -23.06 53.20
C ALA A 228 -52.15 -24.42 52.83
N VAL A 229 -51.52 -25.17 51.91
CA VAL A 229 -51.94 -26.53 51.53
C VAL A 229 -51.93 -27.46 52.75
N LYS A 230 -50.86 -27.42 53.56
CA LYS A 230 -50.79 -28.21 54.81
C LYS A 230 -51.90 -27.82 55.78
N LYS A 231 -52.14 -26.53 55.98
CA LYS A 231 -53.22 -26.00 56.83
C LYS A 231 -54.58 -26.49 56.36
N THR A 232 -54.91 -26.33 55.07
CA THR A 232 -56.14 -26.83 54.45
C THR A 232 -56.29 -28.34 54.65
N ARG A 233 -55.23 -29.12 54.42
CA ARG A 233 -55.24 -30.58 54.62
C ARG A 233 -55.53 -30.96 56.07
N THR A 234 -54.88 -30.32 57.04
CA THR A 234 -55.14 -30.59 58.46
C THR A 234 -56.58 -30.25 58.85
N LEU A 235 -57.17 -29.19 58.27
CA LEU A 235 -58.57 -28.84 58.50
C LEU A 235 -59.53 -29.86 57.86
N LYS A 236 -59.21 -30.38 56.67
CA LYS A 236 -59.98 -31.48 56.03
C LYS A 236 -59.92 -32.77 56.84
N GLU A 237 -58.75 -33.14 57.35
CA GLU A 237 -58.56 -34.32 58.20
C GLU A 237 -59.34 -34.19 59.52
N LYS A 238 -59.33 -33.01 60.16
CA LYS A 238 -60.15 -32.73 61.36
C LYS A 238 -61.65 -32.80 61.08
N LEU A 239 -62.10 -32.27 59.94
CA LEU A 239 -63.51 -32.33 59.52
C LEU A 239 -63.98 -33.77 59.25
N ALA A 240 -63.11 -34.63 58.71
CA ALA A 240 -63.41 -36.04 58.46
C ALA A 240 -63.45 -36.90 59.73
N GLY A 241 -62.74 -36.48 60.79
CA GLY A 241 -62.73 -37.15 62.10
C GLY A 241 -63.91 -36.79 63.01
N GLU A 242 -64.64 -35.71 62.72
CA GLU A 242 -65.88 -35.35 63.42
C GLU A 242 -67.09 -35.96 62.70
N THR A 243 -67.90 -36.74 63.42
CA THR A 243 -69.16 -37.25 62.89
C THR A 243 -70.13 -36.09 62.70
N PRO A 244 -70.65 -35.86 61.48
CA PRO A 244 -71.61 -34.80 61.27
C PRO A 244 -72.93 -35.21 61.95
N THR A 245 -73.24 -34.59 63.08
CA THR A 245 -74.56 -34.67 63.69
C THR A 245 -75.46 -33.73 62.89
N PHE A 246 -76.03 -34.25 61.80
CA PHE A 246 -76.96 -33.49 60.97
C PHE A 246 -78.30 -33.33 61.71
N GLY A 247 -78.41 -32.26 62.48
CA GLY A 247 -79.70 -31.78 62.97
C GLY A 247 -80.39 -30.99 61.87
N PHE A 248 -81.45 -31.54 61.28
CA PHE A 248 -82.34 -30.78 60.40
C PHE A 248 -83.24 -29.89 61.25
N GLY A 249 -82.66 -28.77 61.70
CA GLY A 249 -83.35 -27.69 62.38
C GLY A 249 -83.63 -26.55 61.41
N ASN A 250 -84.85 -26.05 61.42
CA ASN A 250 -85.26 -24.85 60.69
C ASN A 250 -84.51 -23.62 61.25
N MET A 251 -83.31 -23.35 60.75
CA MET A 251 -82.81 -21.98 60.68
C MET A 251 -83.68 -21.28 59.65
N THR A 252 -84.69 -20.53 60.11
CA THR A 252 -85.15 -19.36 59.36
C THR A 252 -83.97 -18.38 59.33
N GLY A 253 -83.12 -18.59 58.34
CA GLY A 253 -81.80 -18.02 58.28
C GLY A 253 -80.96 -18.87 57.34
N ASN A 254 -80.98 -18.50 56.08
CA ASN A 254 -80.00 -18.74 55.02
C ASN A 254 -78.50 -18.53 55.42
N ALA A 255 -78.19 -18.46 56.71
CA ALA A 255 -77.06 -17.79 57.32
C ALA A 255 -75.67 -18.41 57.07
N PRO A 256 -75.45 -19.75 56.95
CA PRO A 256 -74.08 -20.24 56.77
C PRO A 256 -73.55 -20.05 55.34
N ALA A 257 -74.42 -20.09 54.32
CA ALA A 257 -74.06 -19.78 52.94
C ALA A 257 -74.02 -18.27 52.71
N ASP A 258 -75.04 -17.54 53.20
CA ASP A 258 -75.10 -16.08 53.04
C ASP A 258 -73.97 -15.37 53.79
N ALA A 259 -73.60 -15.79 55.01
CA ALA A 259 -72.46 -15.20 55.72
C ALA A 259 -71.12 -15.49 55.02
N ARG A 260 -71.00 -16.65 54.36
CA ARG A 260 -69.79 -17.04 53.61
C ARG A 260 -69.71 -16.27 52.29
N ILE A 261 -70.85 -16.08 51.62
CA ILE A 261 -70.98 -15.21 50.44
C ILE A 261 -70.64 -13.77 50.84
N GLN A 262 -71.15 -13.27 51.95
CA GLN A 262 -70.92 -11.91 52.43
C GLN A 262 -69.44 -11.68 52.81
N ALA A 263 -68.80 -12.60 53.53
CA ALA A 263 -67.37 -12.50 53.84
C ALA A 263 -66.48 -12.58 52.58
N LEU A 264 -66.87 -13.38 51.58
CA LEU A 264 -66.17 -13.44 50.30
C LEU A 264 -66.43 -12.19 49.44
N GLN A 265 -67.62 -11.58 49.53
CA GLN A 265 -67.96 -10.30 48.89
C GLN A 265 -67.17 -9.15 49.52
N GLU A 266 -67.07 -9.07 50.84
CA GLU A 266 -66.24 -8.05 51.53
C GLU A 266 -64.76 -8.18 51.13
N ARG A 267 -64.26 -9.43 51.02
CA ARG A 267 -62.91 -9.68 50.54
C ARG A 267 -62.75 -9.31 49.06
N LEU A 268 -63.75 -9.59 48.22
CA LEU A 268 -63.78 -9.18 46.82
C LEU A 268 -63.73 -7.66 46.69
N ASP A 269 -64.53 -6.93 47.47
CA ASP A 269 -64.57 -5.47 47.49
C ASP A 269 -63.23 -4.89 47.95
N SER A 270 -62.60 -5.48 48.97
CA SER A 270 -61.26 -5.09 49.42
C SER A 270 -60.19 -5.28 48.34
N LEU A 271 -60.32 -6.32 47.51
CA LEU A 271 -59.41 -6.59 46.41
C LEU A 271 -59.69 -5.68 45.22
N LEU A 272 -60.94 -5.32 44.95
CA LEU A 272 -61.30 -4.36 43.90
C LEU A 272 -60.84 -2.93 44.19
N LEU A 273 -60.58 -2.60 45.46
CA LEU A 273 -59.95 -1.33 45.84
C LEU A 273 -58.46 -1.25 45.44
N GLN A 274 -57.79 -2.39 45.27
CA GLN A 274 -56.36 -2.45 44.94
C GLN A 274 -56.07 -3.00 43.54
N TYR A 275 -56.97 -3.82 43.00
CA TYR A 275 -56.80 -4.56 41.75
C TYR A 275 -58.01 -4.34 40.83
N THR A 276 -57.77 -4.32 39.52
CA THR A 276 -58.85 -4.23 38.52
C THR A 276 -59.67 -5.52 38.44
N GLU A 277 -60.90 -5.44 37.91
CA GLU A 277 -61.82 -6.60 37.78
C GLU A 277 -61.26 -7.81 37.03
N HIS A 278 -60.25 -7.61 36.17
CA HIS A 278 -59.60 -8.66 35.38
C HIS A 278 -58.43 -9.36 36.10
N HIS A 279 -58.10 -8.94 37.33
CA HIS A 279 -57.02 -9.53 38.11
C HIS A 279 -57.35 -10.99 38.48
N PRO A 280 -56.41 -11.94 38.38
CA PRO A 280 -56.70 -13.37 38.56
C PRO A 280 -57.21 -13.72 39.95
N ASP A 281 -56.80 -12.99 40.99
CA ASP A 281 -57.31 -13.18 42.36
C ASP A 281 -58.79 -12.78 42.51
N VAL A 282 -59.21 -11.71 41.82
CA VAL A 282 -60.60 -11.24 41.78
C VAL A 282 -61.47 -12.26 41.02
N GLN A 283 -60.97 -12.80 39.91
CA GLN A 283 -61.66 -13.84 39.15
C GLN A 283 -61.78 -15.15 39.93
N ALA A 284 -60.74 -15.54 40.66
CA ALA A 284 -60.76 -16.73 41.51
C ALA A 284 -61.86 -16.62 42.56
N ILE A 285 -61.93 -15.49 43.28
CA ILE A 285 -62.96 -15.26 44.31
C ILE A 285 -64.36 -15.17 43.69
N ARG A 286 -64.53 -14.51 42.54
CA ARG A 286 -65.83 -14.49 41.83
C ARG A 286 -66.31 -15.90 41.46
N ARG A 287 -65.40 -16.76 40.96
CA ARG A 287 -65.74 -18.17 40.68
C ARG A 287 -66.14 -18.92 41.95
N THR A 288 -65.40 -18.74 43.04
CA THR A 288 -65.74 -19.36 44.33
C THR A 288 -67.09 -18.89 44.88
N ILE A 289 -67.45 -17.61 44.72
CA ILE A 289 -68.77 -17.09 45.10
C ILE A 289 -69.87 -17.74 44.25
N ALA A 290 -69.67 -17.86 42.94
CA ALA A 290 -70.63 -18.48 42.04
C ALA A 290 -70.85 -19.97 42.36
N ASP A 291 -69.78 -20.72 42.64
CA ASP A 291 -69.87 -22.14 43.01
C ASP A 291 -70.62 -22.33 44.34
N ILE A 292 -70.41 -21.44 45.32
CA ILE A 292 -71.10 -21.48 46.61
C ILE A 292 -72.58 -21.09 46.48
N GLN A 293 -72.89 -20.10 45.63
CA GLN A 293 -74.28 -19.72 45.34
C GLN A 293 -75.07 -20.87 44.70
N GLU A 294 -74.45 -21.59 43.77
CA GLU A 294 -75.08 -22.74 43.13
C GLU A 294 -75.31 -23.89 44.12
N GLN A 295 -74.33 -24.15 45.00
CA GLN A 295 -74.50 -25.13 46.09
C GLN A 295 -75.61 -24.75 47.07
N ALA A 296 -75.71 -23.47 47.45
CA ALA A 296 -76.77 -22.97 48.32
C ALA A 296 -78.16 -23.09 47.67
N ARG A 297 -78.24 -22.87 46.35
CA ARG A 297 -79.47 -23.04 45.58
C ARG A 297 -79.92 -24.50 45.55
N MET A 298 -78.99 -25.43 45.35
CA MET A 298 -79.29 -26.87 45.39
C MET A 298 -79.68 -27.36 46.81
N GLU A 299 -79.06 -26.85 47.87
CA GLU A 299 -79.45 -27.16 49.26
C GLU A 299 -80.85 -26.63 49.62
N SER A 300 -81.24 -25.47 49.07
CA SER A 300 -82.56 -24.86 49.28
C SER A 300 -83.71 -25.67 48.64
N GLU A 301 -83.46 -26.37 47.53
CA GLU A 301 -84.48 -27.19 46.86
C GLU A 301 -84.76 -28.52 47.60
N LEU A 302 -83.82 -29.01 48.43
CA LEU A 302 -83.98 -30.25 49.20
C LEU A 302 -84.72 -30.10 50.55
N SER A 303 -84.90 -28.89 51.09
CA SER A 303 -85.38 -28.67 52.47
C SER A 303 -86.90 -28.48 52.64
N GLY A 304 -87.72 -28.84 51.65
CA GLY A 304 -89.14 -28.46 51.57
C GLY A 304 -90.18 -29.22 52.40
N ASN A 305 -89.86 -30.13 53.33
CA ASN A 305 -90.91 -30.82 54.11
C ASN A 305 -90.44 -31.41 55.45
N LEU A 306 -91.27 -31.22 56.50
CA LEU A 306 -91.34 -31.84 57.84
C LEU A 306 -90.88 -31.02 59.07
N GLU A 307 -91.84 -30.81 59.99
CA GLU A 307 -91.72 -30.22 61.33
C GLU A 307 -91.66 -31.31 62.44
N LEU A 308 -90.70 -31.22 63.37
CA LEU A 308 -90.85 -31.27 64.85
C LEU A 308 -89.52 -31.64 65.56
N GLY A 309 -89.23 -30.96 66.68
CA GLY A 309 -88.55 -31.53 67.87
C GLY A 309 -87.02 -31.37 67.98
N GLY A 310 -86.57 -30.64 69.00
CA GLY A 310 -85.19 -30.14 69.15
C GLY A 310 -84.08 -31.10 69.63
N ALA A 311 -82.82 -30.75 69.28
CA ALA A 311 -81.59 -30.85 70.08
C ALA A 311 -80.39 -30.21 69.33
N ASP A 312 -79.35 -29.82 70.08
CA ASP A 312 -78.26 -28.89 69.73
C ASP A 312 -77.38 -29.25 68.50
N ALA A 313 -77.18 -28.26 67.62
CA ALA A 313 -76.21 -28.31 66.52
C ALA A 313 -74.77 -28.23 67.07
N ASN A 314 -73.84 -29.06 66.55
CA ASN A 314 -72.43 -29.03 66.96
C ASN A 314 -71.73 -27.74 66.43
N PRO A 315 -71.45 -26.73 67.27
CA PRO A 315 -70.88 -25.45 66.82
C PRO A 315 -69.43 -25.59 66.35
N VAL A 316 -68.72 -26.65 66.76
CA VAL A 316 -67.32 -26.91 66.40
C VAL A 316 -67.20 -27.28 64.92
N TYR A 317 -68.12 -28.11 64.42
CA TYR A 317 -68.15 -28.53 63.02
C TYR A 317 -68.38 -27.34 62.05
N GLN A 318 -69.27 -26.42 62.42
CA GLN A 318 -69.52 -25.20 61.63
C GLN A 318 -68.30 -24.27 61.61
N GLN A 319 -67.61 -24.09 62.74
CA GLN A 319 -66.39 -23.29 62.81
C GLN A 319 -65.26 -23.90 61.95
N ILE A 320 -65.08 -25.22 61.96
CA ILE A 320 -64.07 -25.90 61.13
C ILE A 320 -64.40 -25.76 59.64
N LYS A 321 -65.68 -25.83 59.24
CA LYS A 321 -66.12 -25.63 57.84
C LYS A 321 -65.85 -24.21 57.33
N ILE A 322 -66.05 -23.19 58.17
CA ILE A 322 -65.74 -21.78 57.84
C ILE A 322 -64.22 -21.59 57.72
N ALA A 323 -63.45 -22.09 58.70
CA ALA A 323 -61.99 -22.02 58.69
C ALA A 323 -61.39 -22.76 57.48
N LEU A 324 -61.98 -23.89 57.09
CA LEU A 324 -61.61 -24.63 55.88
C LEU A 324 -61.86 -23.78 54.63
N GLY A 325 -63.03 -23.14 54.52
CA GLY A 325 -63.33 -22.25 53.40
C GLY A 325 -62.38 -21.08 53.26
N GLN A 326 -61.99 -20.46 54.38
CA GLN A 326 -61.01 -19.37 54.39
C GLN A 326 -59.62 -19.88 53.98
N SER A 327 -59.21 -21.06 54.45
CA SER A 327 -57.94 -21.69 54.09
C SER A 327 -57.89 -22.10 52.61
N GLU A 328 -59.00 -22.59 52.06
CA GLU A 328 -59.10 -22.94 50.62
C GLU A 328 -59.02 -21.70 49.73
N ALA A 329 -59.66 -20.59 50.13
CA ALA A 329 -59.54 -19.31 49.42
C ALA A 329 -58.11 -18.73 49.51
N GLU A 330 -57.45 -18.85 50.67
CA GLU A 330 -56.05 -18.45 50.88
C GLU A 330 -55.09 -19.30 50.03
N GLU A 331 -55.27 -20.62 50.01
CA GLU A 331 -54.51 -21.54 49.16
C GLU A 331 -54.68 -21.22 47.67
N ALA A 332 -55.90 -20.95 47.22
CA ALA A 332 -56.19 -20.60 45.82
C ALA A 332 -55.51 -19.28 45.41
N ALA A 333 -55.55 -18.25 46.25
CA ALA A 333 -54.86 -16.98 45.99
C ALA A 333 -53.34 -17.15 45.92
N LEU A 334 -52.75 -17.90 46.88
CA LEU A 334 -51.32 -18.18 46.88
C LEU A 334 -50.88 -19.01 45.66
N ARG A 335 -51.72 -19.94 45.19
CA ARG A 335 -51.47 -20.69 43.96
C ARG A 335 -51.38 -19.78 42.74
N VAL A 336 -52.30 -18.81 42.61
CA VAL A 336 -52.27 -17.82 41.52
C VAL A 336 -50.99 -16.98 41.59
N ARG A 337 -50.62 -16.53 42.80
CA ARG A 337 -49.39 -15.77 43.04
C ARG A 337 -48.13 -16.55 42.63
N VAL A 338 -48.04 -17.83 42.98
CA VAL A 338 -46.95 -18.72 42.54
C VAL A 338 -46.90 -18.82 41.02
N GLN A 339 -48.06 -18.98 40.35
CA GLN A 339 -48.11 -19.05 38.90
C GLN A 339 -47.64 -17.76 38.22
N GLU A 340 -47.94 -16.60 38.81
CA GLU A 340 -47.50 -15.31 38.28
C GLU A 340 -45.99 -15.11 38.45
N PHE A 341 -45.43 -15.41 39.62
CA PHE A 341 -43.99 -15.36 39.83
C PHE A 341 -43.25 -16.37 38.95
N GLN A 342 -43.80 -17.56 38.74
CA GLN A 342 -43.24 -18.57 37.85
C GLN A 342 -43.15 -18.04 36.41
N LYS A 343 -44.22 -17.45 35.88
CA LYS A 343 -44.22 -16.80 34.56
C LYS A 343 -43.21 -15.67 34.45
N ARG A 344 -43.05 -14.88 35.52
CA ARG A 344 -42.08 -13.79 35.58
C ARG A 344 -40.64 -14.32 35.55
N VAL A 345 -40.35 -15.38 36.30
CA VAL A 345 -39.05 -16.07 36.28
C VAL A 345 -38.77 -16.62 34.88
N GLU A 346 -39.70 -17.35 34.27
CA GLU A 346 -39.53 -17.91 32.91
C GLU A 346 -39.24 -16.83 31.87
N LYS A 347 -39.96 -15.70 31.93
CA LYS A 347 -39.71 -14.55 31.05
C LYS A 347 -38.32 -13.95 31.26
N LEU A 348 -37.87 -13.80 32.50
CA LEU A 348 -36.54 -13.27 32.84
C LEU A 348 -35.42 -14.25 32.47
N GLU A 349 -35.62 -15.56 32.66
CA GLU A 349 -34.66 -16.59 32.23
C GLU A 349 -34.45 -16.50 30.71
N HIS A 350 -35.53 -16.42 29.93
CA HIS A 350 -35.43 -16.26 28.48
C HIS A 350 -34.66 -14.99 28.08
N MET A 351 -34.88 -13.86 28.79
CA MET A 351 -34.14 -12.61 28.54
C MET A 351 -32.66 -12.72 28.90
N VAL A 352 -32.30 -13.39 30.00
CA VAL A 352 -30.90 -13.58 30.41
C VAL A 352 -30.08 -14.33 29.36
N PHE A 353 -30.68 -15.27 28.63
CA PHE A 353 -29.98 -15.99 27.55
C PHE A 353 -29.97 -15.24 26.21
N THR A 354 -31.06 -14.55 25.87
CA THR A 354 -31.20 -13.91 24.55
C THR A 354 -30.58 -12.51 24.47
N VAL A 355 -30.62 -11.72 25.56
CA VAL A 355 -30.09 -10.35 25.56
C VAL A 355 -28.58 -10.29 25.27
N PRO A 356 -27.72 -11.14 25.86
CA PRO A 356 -26.28 -11.12 25.55
C PRO A 356 -25.97 -11.44 24.08
N GLU A 357 -26.74 -12.34 23.44
CA GLU A 357 -26.57 -12.65 22.02
C GLU A 357 -26.95 -11.44 21.15
N VAL A 358 -28.07 -10.79 21.46
CA VAL A 358 -28.51 -9.55 20.80
C VAL A 358 -27.50 -8.42 21.01
N GLU A 359 -26.91 -8.30 22.20
CA GLU A 359 -25.87 -7.31 22.49
C GLU A 359 -24.60 -7.58 21.69
N ALA A 360 -24.13 -8.83 21.64
CA ALA A 360 -22.95 -9.20 20.85
C ALA A 360 -23.15 -8.90 19.36
N GLU A 361 -24.33 -9.21 18.81
CA GLU A 361 -24.66 -8.90 17.41
C GLU A 361 -24.75 -7.38 17.18
N LEU A 362 -25.37 -6.63 18.09
CA LEU A 362 -25.43 -5.16 18.03
C LEU A 362 -24.02 -4.54 18.02
N VAL A 363 -23.14 -5.02 18.90
CA VAL A 363 -21.75 -4.55 18.98
C VAL A 363 -21.01 -4.85 17.68
N SER A 364 -21.20 -6.04 17.10
CA SER A 364 -20.61 -6.38 15.80
C SER A 364 -21.11 -5.47 14.69
N LEU A 365 -22.42 -5.28 14.58
CA LEU A 365 -23.03 -4.39 13.58
C LEU A 365 -22.57 -2.94 13.75
N ASN A 366 -22.47 -2.46 14.99
CA ASN A 366 -22.00 -1.11 15.28
C ASN A 366 -20.51 -0.94 14.92
N ARG A 367 -19.68 -1.95 15.20
CA ARG A 367 -18.27 -1.94 14.79
C ARG A 367 -18.14 -1.90 13.27
N ASP A 368 -18.91 -2.70 12.55
CA ASP A 368 -18.87 -2.75 11.08
C ASP A 368 -19.34 -1.41 10.47
N TYR A 369 -20.38 -0.81 11.04
CA TYR A 369 -20.83 0.54 10.71
C TYR A 369 -19.71 1.57 10.96
N GLU A 370 -19.12 1.60 12.15
CA GLU A 370 -18.08 2.55 12.52
C GLU A 370 -16.83 2.45 11.63
N VAL A 371 -16.39 1.23 11.31
CA VAL A 371 -15.24 1.01 10.40
C VAL A 371 -15.57 1.52 9.00
N THR A 372 -16.76 1.21 8.48
CA THR A 372 -17.19 1.66 7.15
C THR A 372 -17.32 3.19 7.11
N TYR A 373 -17.90 3.79 8.13
CA TYR A 373 -18.04 5.24 8.27
C TYR A 373 -16.69 5.94 8.34
N LYS A 374 -15.75 5.45 9.16
CA LYS A 374 -14.39 6.02 9.27
C LYS A 374 -13.63 5.93 7.95
N ASN A 375 -13.74 4.82 7.23
CA ASN A 375 -13.10 4.65 5.92
C ASN A 375 -13.71 5.60 4.88
N TYR A 376 -15.04 5.71 4.84
CA TYR A 376 -15.75 6.66 3.98
C TYR A 376 -15.31 8.11 4.26
N GLN A 377 -15.28 8.52 5.53
CA GLN A 377 -14.85 9.85 5.95
C GLN A 377 -13.38 10.12 5.56
N ALA A 378 -12.50 9.13 5.73
CA ALA A 378 -11.10 9.24 5.34
C ALA A 378 -10.93 9.42 3.82
N LEU A 379 -11.72 8.69 3.01
CA LEU A 379 -11.73 8.85 1.55
C LEU A 379 -12.25 10.23 1.13
N LEU A 380 -13.32 10.73 1.75
CA LEU A 380 -13.82 12.08 1.53
C LEU A 380 -12.77 13.15 1.86
N ALA A 381 -12.11 13.03 3.01
CA ALA A 381 -11.04 13.96 3.40
C ALA A 381 -9.87 13.94 2.39
N ARG A 382 -9.49 12.76 1.88
CA ARG A 382 -8.47 12.63 0.83
C ARG A 382 -8.92 13.25 -0.50
N ARG A 383 -10.19 13.10 -0.89
CA ARG A 383 -10.75 13.75 -2.07
C ARG A 383 -10.68 15.27 -1.95
N GLU A 384 -11.04 15.82 -0.81
CA GLU A 384 -10.98 17.27 -0.59
C GLU A 384 -9.53 17.77 -0.60
N GLN A 385 -8.61 17.05 0.03
CA GLN A 385 -7.18 17.36 -0.03
C GLN A 385 -6.65 17.33 -1.48
N SER A 386 -7.10 16.37 -2.29
CA SER A 386 -6.78 16.29 -3.73
C SER A 386 -7.33 17.50 -4.50
N ASN A 387 -8.59 17.87 -4.28
CA ASN A 387 -9.20 19.06 -4.88
C ASN A 387 -8.46 20.35 -4.51
N ILE A 388 -8.08 20.52 -3.24
CA ILE A 388 -7.29 21.68 -2.80
C ILE A 388 -5.93 21.68 -3.50
N SER A 389 -5.25 20.54 -3.54
CA SER A 389 -3.92 20.43 -4.15
C SER A 389 -3.97 20.67 -5.66
N GLN A 390 -5.04 20.25 -6.35
CA GLN A 390 -5.28 20.57 -7.75
C GLN A 390 -5.52 22.07 -7.94
N LYS A 391 -6.38 22.71 -7.13
CA LYS A 391 -6.62 24.16 -7.22
C LYS A 391 -5.37 24.98 -6.94
N VAL A 392 -4.52 24.53 -6.02
CA VAL A 392 -3.19 25.14 -5.80
C VAL A 392 -2.30 24.91 -7.03
N GLY A 393 -2.29 23.70 -7.58
CA GLY A 393 -1.54 23.39 -8.80
C GLY A 393 -2.01 24.16 -10.04
N GLU A 394 -3.30 24.41 -10.21
CA GLU A 394 -3.85 25.20 -11.33
C GLU A 394 -3.47 26.68 -11.22
N ASN A 395 -3.37 27.23 -10.01
CA ASN A 395 -3.01 28.64 -9.78
C ASN A 395 -1.50 28.87 -9.57
N ALA A 396 -0.71 27.82 -9.32
CA ALA A 396 0.74 27.91 -9.14
C ALA A 396 1.47 27.73 -10.48
N ASP A 397 1.42 28.77 -11.32
CA ASP A 397 2.29 28.87 -12.50
C ASP A 397 3.78 29.05 -12.17
N ASP A 398 4.15 29.22 -10.88
CA ASP A 398 5.49 29.66 -10.47
C ASP A 398 6.40 28.55 -9.87
N ILE A 399 5.92 27.31 -9.71
CA ILE A 399 6.72 26.24 -9.03
C ILE A 399 7.11 25.08 -9.96
N ARG A 400 6.59 25.04 -11.20
CA ARG A 400 6.75 23.87 -12.07
C ARG A 400 7.91 24.07 -13.05
N PHE A 401 8.98 23.31 -12.86
CA PHE A 401 10.14 23.19 -13.77
C PHE A 401 10.89 24.52 -13.98
N ARG A 402 11.85 24.78 -13.10
CA ARG A 402 12.85 25.81 -13.39
C ARG A 402 13.87 25.22 -14.35
N VAL A 403 13.82 25.66 -15.61
CA VAL A 403 14.96 25.49 -16.52
C VAL A 403 16.12 26.21 -15.86
N VAL A 404 17.10 25.44 -15.39
CA VAL A 404 18.26 25.97 -14.66
C VAL A 404 19.20 26.61 -15.67
N GLU A 405 19.47 25.87 -16.76
CA GLU A 405 20.25 26.35 -17.89
C GLU A 405 19.54 26.01 -19.20
N PRO A 406 19.05 27.01 -19.96
CA PRO A 406 18.50 26.77 -21.29
C PRO A 406 19.61 26.42 -22.30
N PRO A 407 19.29 25.66 -23.37
CA PRO A 407 20.28 25.31 -24.38
C PRO A 407 20.77 26.55 -25.12
N ARG A 408 22.08 26.57 -25.39
CA ARG A 408 22.74 27.63 -26.15
C ARG A 408 23.57 26.99 -27.27
N ALA A 409 23.71 27.73 -28.37
CA ALA A 409 24.63 27.36 -29.42
C ALA A 409 26.06 27.54 -28.87
N PRO A 410 26.87 26.47 -28.80
CA PRO A 410 28.25 26.58 -28.34
C PRO A 410 29.06 27.42 -29.34
N LEU A 411 29.93 28.28 -28.80
CA LEU A 411 30.82 29.12 -29.61
C LEU A 411 32.08 28.38 -30.04
N GLU A 412 32.51 27.40 -29.24
CA GLU A 412 33.71 26.60 -29.46
C GLU A 412 33.33 25.13 -29.73
N PRO A 413 34.06 24.43 -30.62
CA PRO A 413 33.84 23.01 -30.85
C PRO A 413 34.28 22.19 -29.63
N THR A 414 33.43 21.28 -29.19
CA THR A 414 33.66 20.42 -28.02
C THR A 414 34.33 19.10 -28.33
N GLY A 415 34.47 18.72 -29.60
CA GLY A 415 35.21 17.52 -30.00
C GLY A 415 35.60 17.50 -31.47
N PRO A 416 36.44 16.53 -31.89
CA PRO A 416 37.30 15.67 -31.08
C PRO A 416 38.57 16.39 -30.56
N ASP A 417 39.16 15.95 -29.44
CA ASP A 417 40.38 16.52 -28.86
C ASP A 417 41.60 16.32 -29.77
N ARG A 418 41.77 17.21 -30.76
CA ARG A 418 42.81 17.12 -31.79
C ARG A 418 44.22 17.01 -31.18
N ARG A 419 44.47 17.68 -30.06
CA ARG A 419 45.75 17.60 -29.32
C ARG A 419 46.05 16.19 -28.82
N LEU A 420 45.04 15.48 -28.29
CA LEU A 420 45.20 14.11 -27.82
C LEU A 420 45.51 13.16 -28.98
N TYR A 421 44.79 13.30 -30.10
CA TYR A 421 45.02 12.47 -31.28
C TYR A 421 46.39 12.71 -31.92
N VAL A 422 46.90 13.95 -31.95
CA VAL A 422 48.25 14.27 -32.43
C VAL A 422 49.32 13.55 -31.59
N VAL A 423 49.15 13.49 -30.26
CA VAL A 423 50.04 12.74 -29.34
C VAL A 423 49.96 11.24 -29.59
N ILE A 424 48.74 10.69 -29.72
CA ILE A 424 48.54 9.26 -29.98
C ILE A 424 49.19 8.85 -31.31
N VAL A 425 49.01 9.64 -32.36
CA VAL A 425 49.64 9.41 -33.68
C VAL A 425 51.16 9.46 -33.59
N ALA A 426 51.72 10.41 -32.84
CA ALA A 426 53.17 10.50 -32.66
C ALA A 426 53.74 9.27 -31.94
N LEU A 427 53.08 8.82 -30.86
CA LEU A 427 53.48 7.61 -30.14
C LEU A 427 53.34 6.35 -31.02
N ALA A 428 52.25 6.24 -31.77
CA ALA A 428 52.02 5.14 -32.71
C ALA A 428 53.08 5.14 -33.83
N GLY A 429 53.43 6.31 -34.37
CA GLY A 429 54.47 6.46 -35.39
C GLY A 429 55.86 6.05 -34.88
N LEU A 430 56.24 6.47 -33.67
CA LEU A 430 57.50 6.05 -33.05
C LEU A 430 57.52 4.55 -32.75
N GLY A 431 56.45 4.02 -32.16
CA GLY A 431 56.33 2.61 -31.81
C GLY A 431 56.36 1.70 -33.05
N SER A 432 55.64 2.07 -34.10
CA SER A 432 55.64 1.34 -35.37
C SER A 432 56.95 1.44 -36.13
N GLY A 433 57.64 2.59 -36.09
CA GLY A 433 58.99 2.76 -36.64
C GLY A 433 60.02 1.86 -35.93
N LEU A 434 59.98 1.80 -34.60
CA LEU A 434 60.81 0.88 -33.81
C LEU A 434 60.45 -0.58 -34.10
N GLY A 435 59.16 -0.91 -34.17
CA GLY A 435 58.67 -2.25 -34.50
C GLY A 435 59.15 -2.72 -35.88
N LEU A 436 59.10 -1.85 -36.89
CA LEU A 436 59.63 -2.12 -38.22
C LEU A 436 61.14 -2.38 -38.18
N ALA A 437 61.89 -1.61 -37.39
CA ALA A 437 63.34 -1.80 -37.24
C ALA A 437 63.68 -3.15 -36.59
N VAL A 438 62.94 -3.54 -35.56
CA VAL A 438 63.07 -4.87 -34.93
C VAL A 438 62.70 -5.97 -35.94
N PHE A 439 61.59 -5.81 -36.65
CA PHE A 439 61.13 -6.77 -37.65
C PHE A 439 62.14 -6.97 -38.79
N LEU A 440 62.68 -5.88 -39.35
CA LEU A 440 63.74 -5.93 -40.35
C LEU A 440 65.03 -6.54 -39.80
N SER A 441 65.34 -6.29 -38.52
CA SER A 441 66.50 -6.91 -37.87
C SER A 441 66.36 -8.43 -37.69
N GLN A 442 65.12 -8.93 -37.56
CA GLN A 442 64.85 -10.36 -37.44
C GLN A 442 64.91 -11.07 -38.81
N ILE A 443 64.40 -10.44 -39.87
CA ILE A 443 64.44 -11.00 -41.24
C ILE A 443 65.88 -11.06 -41.75
N TRP A 444 66.67 -10.03 -41.47
CA TRP A 444 68.06 -9.95 -41.86
C TRP A 444 68.97 -10.06 -40.63
N ALA A 445 68.90 -11.22 -39.99
CA ALA A 445 69.71 -11.55 -38.82
C ALA A 445 71.20 -11.34 -39.15
N THR A 446 71.81 -10.39 -38.44
CA THR A 446 73.26 -10.14 -38.50
C THR A 446 73.86 -10.56 -37.17
N TYR A 447 74.93 -11.35 -37.20
CA TYR A 447 75.64 -11.74 -35.99
C TYR A 447 76.66 -10.68 -35.62
N TYR A 448 76.53 -10.10 -34.41
CA TYR A 448 77.40 -9.04 -33.91
C TYR A 448 78.49 -9.55 -32.95
N ASP A 449 78.35 -10.79 -32.46
CA ASP A 449 79.28 -11.40 -31.51
C ASP A 449 79.76 -12.75 -32.02
N ARG A 450 81.05 -13.05 -31.75
CA ARG A 450 81.71 -14.31 -32.11
C ARG A 450 80.98 -15.49 -31.47
N ARG A 451 80.56 -15.33 -30.21
CA ARG A 451 79.90 -16.38 -29.44
C ARG A 451 78.50 -16.68 -29.97
N THR A 452 77.70 -15.65 -30.32
CA THR A 452 76.36 -15.88 -30.91
C THR A 452 76.44 -16.55 -32.26
N LEU A 453 77.46 -16.21 -33.07
CA LEU A 453 77.67 -16.87 -34.36
C LEU A 453 78.02 -18.36 -34.15
N PHE A 454 78.89 -18.67 -33.18
CA PHE A 454 79.26 -20.05 -32.85
C PHE A 454 78.08 -20.85 -32.30
N GLU A 455 77.27 -20.25 -31.42
CA GLU A 455 76.10 -20.88 -30.81
C GLU A 455 75.02 -21.26 -31.83
N GLU A 456 74.78 -20.44 -32.88
CA GLU A 456 73.77 -20.74 -33.90
C GLU A 456 74.30 -21.55 -35.10
N THR A 457 75.58 -21.40 -35.46
CA THR A 457 76.13 -22.07 -36.65
C THR A 457 76.95 -23.32 -36.34
N GLU A 458 77.30 -23.56 -35.07
CA GLU A 458 78.20 -24.62 -34.59
C GLU A 458 79.60 -24.64 -35.23
N ILE A 459 79.95 -23.62 -36.03
CA ILE A 459 81.23 -23.54 -36.74
C ILE A 459 82.25 -22.74 -35.88
N PRO A 460 83.44 -23.32 -35.58
CA PRO A 460 84.44 -22.65 -34.75
C PRO A 460 85.00 -21.39 -35.43
N VAL A 461 84.75 -20.23 -34.80
CA VAL A 461 85.28 -18.94 -35.28
C VAL A 461 86.78 -18.87 -34.99
N LEU A 462 87.61 -18.85 -36.04
CA LEU A 462 89.08 -18.91 -35.94
C LEU A 462 89.73 -17.58 -35.49
N GLY A 463 89.05 -16.44 -35.67
CA GLY A 463 89.55 -15.14 -35.25
C GLY A 463 88.58 -14.01 -35.62
N THR A 464 88.76 -12.84 -35.01
CA THR A 464 87.99 -11.62 -35.31
C THR A 464 88.95 -10.53 -35.75
N VAL A 465 88.70 -9.90 -36.89
CA VAL A 465 89.45 -8.72 -37.32
C VAL A 465 88.67 -7.49 -36.87
N SER A 466 89.32 -6.61 -36.11
CA SER A 466 88.71 -5.34 -35.73
C SER A 466 88.56 -4.46 -36.97
N ARG A 467 87.39 -3.83 -37.10
CA ARG A 467 87.13 -2.88 -38.18
C ARG A 467 87.98 -1.62 -37.95
N VAL A 468 89.02 -1.43 -38.76
CA VAL A 468 89.83 -0.20 -38.77
C VAL A 468 89.15 0.81 -39.70
N LEU A 469 88.67 1.92 -39.14
CA LEU A 469 88.00 2.98 -39.89
C LEU A 469 89.02 3.96 -40.47
N ASN A 470 88.88 4.30 -41.76
CA ASN A 470 89.66 5.36 -42.39
C ASN A 470 89.12 6.75 -41.98
N GLU A 471 89.94 7.81 -41.95
CA GLU A 471 89.53 9.16 -41.52
C GLU A 471 88.31 9.68 -42.30
N GLY A 472 88.23 9.37 -43.60
CA GLY A 472 87.07 9.69 -44.44
C GLY A 472 85.78 8.95 -44.04
N GLN A 473 85.88 7.71 -43.55
CA GLN A 473 84.74 6.93 -43.05
C GLN A 473 84.26 7.43 -41.69
N ILE A 474 85.18 7.83 -40.80
CA ILE A 474 84.84 8.44 -39.51
C ILE A 474 84.09 9.77 -39.73
N ARG A 475 84.50 10.57 -40.73
CA ARG A 475 83.78 11.79 -41.10
C ARG A 475 82.38 11.49 -41.61
N ARG A 476 82.21 10.45 -42.44
CA ARG A 476 80.91 10.03 -42.97
C ARG A 476 79.97 9.52 -41.88
N GLU A 477 80.43 8.67 -40.97
CA GLU A 477 79.62 8.20 -39.84
C GLU A 477 79.18 9.35 -38.93
N ARG A 478 80.05 10.34 -38.69
CA ARG A 478 79.68 11.57 -37.98
C ARG A 478 78.59 12.36 -38.71
N VAL A 479 78.73 12.54 -40.02
CA VAL A 479 77.70 13.23 -40.84
C VAL A 479 76.37 12.47 -40.82
N GLU A 480 76.38 11.15 -40.99
CA GLU A 480 75.16 10.33 -40.92
C GLU A 480 74.49 10.41 -39.55
N LEU A 481 75.27 10.47 -38.48
CA LEU A 481 74.78 10.64 -37.11
C LEU A 481 74.15 12.03 -36.89
N TYR A 482 74.78 13.09 -37.41
CA TYR A 482 74.20 14.45 -37.39
C TYR A 482 72.91 14.53 -38.20
N ILE A 483 72.82 13.90 -39.37
CA ILE A 483 71.59 13.88 -40.18
C ILE A 483 70.49 13.09 -39.45
N TYR A 484 70.83 11.97 -38.79
CA TYR A 484 69.85 11.20 -38.00
C TYR A 484 69.29 12.02 -36.82
N TYR A 485 70.15 12.68 -36.05
CA TYR A 485 69.69 13.57 -34.97
C TYR A 485 68.93 14.78 -35.50
N GLY A 486 69.33 15.31 -36.66
CA GLY A 486 68.59 16.35 -37.37
C GLY A 486 67.18 15.90 -37.75
N ALA A 487 67.04 14.72 -38.35
CA ALA A 487 65.75 14.14 -38.73
C ALA A 487 64.86 13.81 -37.53
N ALA A 488 65.45 13.39 -36.40
CA ALA A 488 64.71 13.15 -35.17
C ALA A 488 64.26 14.48 -34.53
N GLY A 489 65.13 15.50 -34.56
CA GLY A 489 64.81 16.85 -34.10
C GLY A 489 63.72 17.53 -34.93
N THR A 490 63.73 17.34 -36.26
CA THR A 490 62.67 17.89 -37.12
C THR A 490 61.33 17.20 -36.91
N LEU A 491 61.31 15.89 -36.61
CA LEU A 491 60.09 15.17 -36.23
C LEU A 491 59.51 15.71 -34.91
N LEU A 492 60.36 16.00 -33.92
CA LEU A 492 59.92 16.60 -32.66
C LEU A 492 59.41 18.04 -32.88
N ALA A 493 60.09 18.83 -33.71
CA ALA A 493 59.64 20.18 -34.05
C ALA A 493 58.30 20.16 -34.79
N SER A 494 58.11 19.26 -35.76
CA SER A 494 56.85 19.13 -36.50
C SER A 494 55.72 18.64 -35.60
N PHE A 495 56.00 17.77 -34.63
CA PHE A 495 55.05 17.38 -33.59
C PHE A 495 54.61 18.58 -32.73
N LEU A 496 55.55 19.42 -32.27
CA LEU A 496 55.22 20.60 -31.48
C LEU A 496 54.39 21.61 -32.28
N VAL A 497 54.71 21.81 -33.56
CA VAL A 497 53.92 22.64 -34.46
C VAL A 497 52.52 22.07 -34.67
N ALA A 498 52.41 20.75 -34.91
CA ALA A 498 51.12 20.09 -35.05
C ALA A 498 50.28 20.15 -33.77
N TYR A 499 50.92 20.03 -32.60
CA TYR A 499 50.26 20.16 -31.30
C TYR A 499 49.70 21.56 -31.07
N TYR A 500 50.47 22.60 -31.44
CA TYR A 500 50.05 23.99 -31.28
C TYR A 500 48.93 24.37 -32.26
N LEU A 501 49.07 23.96 -33.53
CA LEU A 501 48.03 24.15 -34.55
C LEU A 501 46.74 23.41 -34.21
N ALA A 502 46.83 22.18 -33.72
CA ALA A 502 45.67 21.43 -33.22
C ALA A 502 44.96 22.16 -32.08
N GLY A 503 45.68 22.98 -31.31
CA GLY A 503 45.12 23.82 -30.26
C GLY A 503 44.54 25.15 -30.72
N TRP A 504 44.95 25.65 -31.88
CA TRP A 504 44.43 26.88 -32.47
C TRP A 504 43.18 26.63 -33.32
N VAL A 505 43.08 25.46 -33.94
CA VAL A 505 41.89 25.05 -34.70
C VAL A 505 40.75 24.56 -33.77
N SER A 506 41.06 24.28 -32.51
CA SER A 506 40.07 23.96 -31.48
C SER A 506 39.49 25.20 -30.76
N LEU A 507 40.12 26.37 -30.94
CA LEU A 507 39.64 27.69 -30.47
C LEU A 507 38.90 28.36 -31.63
#